data_AF-A0A495TN24-F1
#
_entry.id   AF-A0A495TN24-F1
#
_cell.length_a   1.000
_cell.length_b   1.000
_cell.length_c   1.000
_cell.angle_alpha   90.00
_cell.angle_beta   90.00
_cell.angle_gamma   90.00
#
_symmetry.space_group_name_H-M   'P 1'
#
loop_
_entity.id
_entity.type
_entity.pdbx_description
1 polymer ?
#
loop_
_entity_poly.entity_id
_entity_poly.type
_entity_poly.pdbx_seq_one_letter_code
_entity_poly.pdbx_strand_id
1 'polypeptide(L)'
;MSGTEHSKPTAHVVVGYTPQDGFVAVQFSPPPAEYVWHDRQAEHRRDRFGPGNCYQQWIAVDVATGAIWFGDTDWRTQDEEVADSLPGHRRATVGDGALPSPAVFVIPLTHRTVDDRGADTWRFFGVEELHALVRRLLPLVQRVIGSLHRVGPGGDPEWSAEAATAWTDLEQACRFTLDATGTVTWSEPRMSPVPAWRIEVQDFLARNPELCDPAWATATDAELDGCAAYQADSGYGGVPGLMCATAGVRIEEGYTFYGHRAALYAYRAAACGDRTPVEAGIWLRTTDAGRSSWEGAKVVGASLADAPDCVLNHLAETFRSAAADDGVVLTGLPAHLRQQRAEERAAIDDTLAATGEELKRLEELLKEVRLVRNTVLTRVLSWTDGRDDEVIAGLAAMSPGAVAEWRERLTADRSVHTEA
;
A
#
# COMPACT_ATOMS: atom_id res chain seq x y z
N MET A 1 8.96 22.73 29.95
CA MET A 1 8.09 23.81 30.45
C MET A 1 8.17 24.99 29.50
N SER A 2 7.24 25.08 28.56
CA SER A 2 6.81 26.32 27.87
C SER A 2 5.63 25.97 26.96
N GLY A 3 4.46 26.55 27.25
CA GLY A 3 3.37 26.79 26.30
C GLY A 3 2.56 25.59 25.82
N THR A 4 1.52 25.20 26.57
CA THR A 4 0.31 24.64 25.95
C THR A 4 -0.37 25.75 25.14
N GLU A 5 0.08 25.97 23.91
CA GLU A 5 -0.72 26.67 22.92
C GLU A 5 -2.04 25.92 22.78
N HIS A 6 -3.12 26.50 23.30
CA HIS A 6 -4.46 25.99 23.10
C HIS A 6 -4.80 26.19 21.62
N SER A 7 -4.46 25.20 20.79
CA SER A 7 -4.92 25.11 19.42
C SER A 7 -6.44 25.23 19.45
N LYS A 8 -7.01 26.17 18.66
CA LYS A 8 -8.46 26.35 18.56
C LYS A 8 -9.14 25.00 18.27
N PRO A 9 -10.32 24.72 18.86
CA PRO A 9 -11.07 23.50 18.56
C PRO A 9 -11.28 23.35 17.05
N THR A 10 -10.95 22.18 16.51
CA THR A 10 -11.12 21.83 15.09
C THR A 10 -12.42 21.05 14.86
N ALA A 11 -12.95 20.38 15.89
CA ALA A 11 -14.22 19.68 15.82
C ALA A 11 -15.39 20.66 15.67
N HIS A 12 -16.24 20.45 14.67
CA HIS A 12 -17.36 21.33 14.37
C HIS A 12 -18.53 20.56 13.76
N VAL A 13 -19.74 21.06 14.01
CA VAL A 13 -20.94 20.48 13.39
C VAL A 13 -21.03 21.00 11.96
N VAL A 14 -21.04 20.08 10.99
CA VAL A 14 -21.40 20.41 9.60
C VAL A 14 -22.91 20.26 9.47
N VAL A 15 -23.57 21.31 9.01
CA VAL A 15 -25.02 21.36 8.86
C VAL A 15 -25.37 21.42 7.38
N GLY A 16 -26.11 20.42 6.90
CA GLY A 16 -26.56 20.30 5.51
C GLY A 16 -25.46 19.75 4.60
N TYR A 17 -25.69 18.59 3.98
CA TYR A 17 -24.90 18.17 2.84
C TYR A 17 -25.68 18.49 1.55
N THR A 18 -25.20 19.48 0.80
CA THR A 18 -24.91 19.32 -0.63
C THR A 18 -23.58 20.02 -0.92
N PRO A 19 -22.79 19.58 -1.94
CA PRO A 19 -21.42 20.06 -2.13
C PRO A 19 -21.23 21.55 -2.44
N GLN A 20 -22.30 22.36 -2.56
CA GLN A 20 -22.22 23.69 -3.18
C GLN A 20 -22.88 24.85 -2.43
N ASP A 21 -23.95 24.70 -1.66
CA ASP A 21 -24.70 25.86 -1.13
C ASP A 21 -25.29 25.62 0.27
N GLY A 22 -25.29 26.68 1.09
CA GLY A 22 -25.57 26.63 2.53
C GLY A 22 -26.93 26.08 2.99
N PHE A 23 -27.00 25.83 4.30
CA PHE A 23 -28.13 25.40 5.14
C PHE A 23 -29.39 24.89 4.40
N VAL A 24 -29.50 23.56 4.29
CA VAL A 24 -30.76 22.86 4.08
C VAL A 24 -31.03 22.04 5.33
N ALA A 25 -32.21 22.23 5.95
CA ALA A 25 -32.66 21.41 7.07
C ALA A 25 -32.61 19.93 6.64
N VAL A 26 -31.85 19.10 7.34
CA VAL A 26 -31.88 17.66 7.14
C VAL A 26 -33.32 17.22 7.43
N GLN A 27 -34.07 16.80 6.42
CA GLN A 27 -35.44 16.33 6.59
C GLN A 27 -35.43 14.81 6.65
N PHE A 28 -35.58 14.25 7.85
CA PHE A 28 -35.72 12.80 8.00
C PHE A 28 -37.04 12.31 7.42
N SER A 29 -37.01 11.08 6.93
CA SER A 29 -38.18 10.38 6.41
C SER A 29 -38.38 9.06 7.16
N PRO A 30 -38.64 9.06 8.49
CA PRO A 30 -38.83 7.83 9.24
C PRO A 30 -40.02 7.03 8.70
N PRO A 31 -39.97 5.69 8.75
CA PRO A 31 -41.06 4.84 8.31
C PRO A 31 -42.31 5.06 9.17
N PRO A 32 -43.52 5.04 8.58
CA PRO A 32 -44.76 5.01 9.35
C PRO A 32 -44.81 3.74 10.23
N ALA A 33 -45.48 3.82 11.39
CA ALA A 33 -45.50 2.75 12.39
C ALA A 33 -45.98 1.39 11.85
N GLU A 34 -46.92 1.39 10.91
CA GLU A 34 -47.45 0.19 10.24
C GLU A 34 -46.42 -0.55 9.37
N TYR A 35 -45.31 0.10 9.01
CA TYR A 35 -44.21 -0.51 8.26
C TYR A 35 -43.06 -1.01 9.16
N VAL A 36 -43.14 -0.78 10.48
CA VAL A 36 -42.13 -1.20 11.47
C VAL A 36 -42.73 -2.31 12.34
N TRP A 37 -42.55 -3.56 11.93
CA TRP A 37 -43.04 -4.74 12.66
C TRP A 37 -42.08 -5.91 12.55
N HIS A 38 -42.07 -6.79 13.54
CA HIS A 38 -41.26 -7.99 13.55
C HIS A 38 -42.16 -9.21 13.79
N ASP A 39 -42.15 -10.16 12.85
CA ASP A 39 -42.72 -11.49 13.04
C ASP A 39 -41.58 -12.52 13.15
N ARG A 40 -41.22 -12.92 14.37
CA ARG A 40 -40.19 -13.94 14.60
C ARG A 40 -40.59 -15.34 14.13
N GLN A 41 -41.89 -15.57 13.94
CA GLN A 41 -42.45 -16.88 13.60
C GLN A 41 -42.69 -17.03 12.09
N ALA A 42 -42.51 -15.97 11.30
CA ALA A 42 -42.62 -16.05 9.86
C ALA A 42 -41.59 -17.03 9.26
N GLU A 43 -42.12 -17.93 8.42
CA GLU A 43 -41.38 -19.03 7.80
C GLU A 43 -40.26 -18.52 6.89
N HIS A 44 -40.50 -17.45 6.14
CA HIS A 44 -39.53 -16.83 5.25
C HIS A 44 -38.85 -15.60 5.87
N ARG A 45 -37.53 -15.49 5.70
CA ARG A 45 -36.70 -14.41 6.28
C ARG A 45 -37.17 -13.01 5.88
N ARG A 46 -37.63 -12.83 4.65
CA ARG A 46 -38.15 -11.55 4.11
C ARG A 46 -39.47 -11.11 4.74
N ASP A 47 -40.24 -12.05 5.31
CA ASP A 47 -41.53 -11.80 5.93
C ASP A 47 -41.40 -11.67 7.46
N ARG A 48 -40.18 -11.76 8.01
CA ARG A 48 -39.93 -11.61 9.45
C ARG A 48 -39.89 -10.18 9.92
N PHE A 49 -39.71 -9.25 8.99
CA PHE A 49 -39.49 -7.84 9.27
C PHE A 49 -40.25 -7.00 8.23
N GLY A 50 -41.02 -6.02 8.69
CA GLY A 50 -41.55 -4.97 7.82
C GLY A 50 -40.44 -4.12 7.20
N PRO A 51 -40.70 -3.46 6.05
CA PRO A 51 -39.68 -2.71 5.30
C PRO A 51 -39.08 -1.55 6.10
N GLY A 52 -39.80 -1.01 7.08
CA GLY A 52 -39.31 0.03 7.98
C GLY A 52 -38.22 -0.43 8.96
N ASN A 53 -37.95 -1.73 9.11
CA ASN A 53 -36.88 -2.20 10.01
C ASN A 53 -35.47 -1.97 9.47
N CYS A 54 -35.32 -1.70 8.17
CA CYS A 54 -34.04 -1.35 7.55
C CYS A 54 -33.70 0.15 7.69
N TYR A 55 -34.63 0.94 8.24
CA TYR A 55 -34.38 2.35 8.55
C TYR A 55 -33.30 2.50 9.62
N GLN A 56 -32.32 3.36 9.34
CA GLN A 56 -31.18 3.58 10.22
C GLN A 56 -30.88 5.07 10.28
N GLN A 57 -30.93 5.65 11.49
CA GLN A 57 -30.31 6.96 11.73
C GLN A 57 -28.86 6.78 12.13
N TRP A 58 -28.03 7.75 11.81
CA TRP A 58 -26.59 7.64 11.99
C TRP A 58 -25.95 8.99 12.29
N ILE A 59 -24.79 8.94 12.95
CA ILE A 59 -23.87 10.06 13.13
C ILE A 59 -22.59 9.72 12.38
N ALA A 60 -22.09 10.65 11.58
CA ALA A 60 -20.84 10.51 10.86
C ALA A 60 -19.83 11.53 11.38
N VAL A 61 -18.58 11.07 11.54
CA VAL A 61 -17.45 11.87 12.00
C VAL A 61 -16.33 11.71 10.99
N ASP A 62 -15.94 12.81 10.36
CA ASP A 62 -14.69 12.91 9.63
C ASP A 62 -13.59 13.23 10.63
N VAL A 63 -12.75 12.24 10.92
CA VAL A 63 -11.66 12.42 11.90
C VAL A 63 -10.43 13.10 11.28
N ALA A 64 -10.39 13.32 9.97
CA ALA A 64 -9.36 14.13 9.34
C ALA A 64 -9.65 15.63 9.52
N THR A 65 -10.90 16.05 9.35
CA THR A 65 -11.31 17.48 9.41
C THR A 65 -11.94 17.89 10.74
N GLY A 66 -12.47 16.92 11.49
CA GLY A 66 -13.29 17.15 12.68
C GLY A 66 -14.73 17.52 12.43
N ALA A 67 -15.20 17.39 11.19
CA ALA A 67 -16.60 17.53 10.88
C ALA A 67 -17.41 16.38 11.52
N ILE A 68 -18.52 16.74 12.18
CA ILE A 68 -19.54 15.80 12.64
C ILE A 68 -20.90 16.19 12.07
N TRP A 69 -21.63 15.22 11.55
CA TRP A 69 -22.98 15.40 11.00
C TRP A 69 -23.84 14.15 11.25
N PHE A 70 -25.12 14.22 10.88
CA PHE A 70 -26.08 13.15 11.10
C PHE A 70 -27.06 13.04 9.94
N GLY A 71 -27.67 11.87 9.79
CA GLY A 71 -28.62 11.59 8.72
C GLY A 71 -29.42 10.32 8.97
N ASP A 72 -30.23 9.94 7.98
CA ASP A 72 -30.97 8.68 7.95
C ASP A 72 -30.79 7.94 6.62
N THR A 73 -31.18 6.67 6.60
CA THR A 73 -31.34 5.89 5.36
C THR A 73 -32.77 6.02 4.86
N ASP A 74 -32.99 5.89 3.55
CA ASP A 74 -34.35 5.75 3.03
C ASP A 74 -34.84 4.33 3.33
N TRP A 75 -35.93 4.20 4.09
CA TRP A 75 -36.51 2.89 4.39
C TRP A 75 -37.22 2.26 3.18
N ARG A 76 -37.46 3.05 2.12
CA ARG A 76 -38.13 2.57 0.89
C ARG A 76 -37.18 1.85 -0.05
N THR A 77 -35.87 2.04 0.09
CA THR A 77 -34.86 1.27 -0.65
C THR A 77 -34.78 -0.14 -0.06
N GLN A 78 -35.25 -1.13 -0.81
CA GLN A 78 -35.38 -2.54 -0.39
C GLN A 78 -34.08 -3.35 -0.44
N ASP A 79 -32.92 -2.73 -0.69
CA ASP A 79 -31.67 -3.49 -0.84
C ASP A 79 -31.22 -4.07 0.50
N GLU A 80 -30.98 -5.39 0.50
CA GLU A 80 -30.49 -6.15 1.67
C GLU A 80 -29.06 -5.76 2.10
N GLU A 81 -28.41 -4.87 1.34
CA GLU A 81 -27.06 -4.33 1.57
C GLU A 81 -27.10 -2.94 2.26
N VAL A 82 -27.99 -2.73 3.23
CA VAL A 82 -28.10 -1.48 4.02
C VAL A 82 -26.75 -1.03 4.62
N ALA A 83 -25.83 -1.97 4.87
CA ALA A 83 -24.47 -1.67 5.32
C ALA A 83 -23.64 -0.83 4.32
N ASP A 84 -23.90 -0.95 3.02
CA ASP A 84 -23.17 -0.26 1.94
C ASP A 84 -23.75 1.13 1.61
N SER A 85 -24.85 1.50 2.26
CA SER A 85 -25.54 2.80 2.07
C SER A 85 -25.11 3.90 3.05
N LEU A 86 -24.27 3.59 4.04
CA LEU A 86 -23.79 4.56 5.02
C LEU A 86 -22.68 5.44 4.43
N PRO A 87 -22.57 6.72 4.82
CA PRO A 87 -21.62 7.67 4.24
C PRO A 87 -20.15 7.44 4.64
N GLY A 88 -19.84 6.34 5.32
CA GLY A 88 -18.51 6.06 5.82
C GLY A 88 -18.41 4.71 6.53
N HIS A 89 -17.26 4.47 7.15
CA HIS A 89 -16.89 3.17 7.67
C HIS A 89 -17.39 2.94 9.09
N ARG A 90 -17.71 1.70 9.45
CA ARG A 90 -17.91 1.34 10.87
C ARG A 90 -16.55 1.13 11.54
N ARG A 91 -16.38 1.62 12.77
CA ARG A 91 -15.09 1.46 13.48
C ARG A 91 -14.66 0.00 13.61
N ALA A 92 -15.61 -0.90 13.82
CA ALA A 92 -15.37 -2.33 13.95
C ALA A 92 -14.85 -3.00 12.66
N THR A 93 -15.04 -2.39 11.49
CA THR A 93 -14.67 -3.00 10.19
C THR A 93 -13.33 -2.51 9.64
N VAL A 94 -12.79 -1.42 10.17
CA VAL A 94 -11.58 -0.75 9.64
C VAL A 94 -10.28 -1.31 10.24
N GLY A 95 -10.38 -2.08 11.33
CA GLY A 95 -9.22 -2.52 12.11
C GLY A 95 -8.56 -1.37 12.87
N ASP A 96 -7.42 -1.64 13.50
CA ASP A 96 -6.73 -0.74 14.43
C ASP A 96 -5.47 -0.06 13.83
N GLY A 97 -5.24 -0.23 12.52
CA GLY A 97 -4.09 0.32 11.81
C GLY A 97 -4.34 1.71 11.19
N ALA A 98 -3.78 1.91 9.98
CA ALA A 98 -3.95 3.15 9.22
C ALA A 98 -5.43 3.45 8.92
N LEU A 99 -5.80 4.73 8.96
CA LEU A 99 -7.17 5.13 8.67
C LEU A 99 -7.44 5.11 7.15
N PRO A 100 -8.65 4.73 6.72
CA PRO A 100 -9.05 4.73 5.33
C PRO A 100 -9.17 6.17 4.81
N SER A 101 -9.13 6.31 3.48
CA SER A 101 -9.41 7.57 2.80
C SER A 101 -10.70 7.43 1.99
N PRO A 102 -11.75 8.23 2.27
CA PRO A 102 -11.83 9.27 3.30
C PRO A 102 -11.98 8.71 4.73
N ALA A 103 -11.43 9.41 5.72
CA ALA A 103 -11.44 9.00 7.13
C ALA A 103 -12.78 9.29 7.84
N VAL A 104 -13.88 8.92 7.21
CA VAL A 104 -15.23 9.12 7.73
C VAL A 104 -15.71 7.86 8.42
N PHE A 105 -16.05 7.99 9.70
CA PHE A 105 -16.57 6.91 10.53
C PHE A 105 -18.01 7.17 10.91
N VAL A 106 -18.82 6.11 10.89
CA VAL A 106 -20.26 6.16 11.13
C VAL A 106 -20.62 5.39 12.38
N ILE A 107 -21.42 6.01 13.24
CA ILE A 107 -22.05 5.44 14.43
C ILE A 107 -23.55 5.27 14.11
N PRO A 108 -24.02 4.04 13.83
CA PRO A 108 -25.43 3.75 13.71
C PRO A 108 -26.12 3.96 15.07
N LEU A 109 -27.22 4.70 15.07
CA LEU A 109 -28.03 4.89 16.26
C LEU A 109 -28.99 3.71 16.44
N THR A 110 -28.98 3.10 17.61
CA THR A 110 -29.97 2.08 17.96
C THR A 110 -31.33 2.75 18.19
N HIS A 111 -32.39 2.19 17.60
CA HIS A 111 -33.78 2.65 17.79
C HIS A 111 -34.50 1.90 18.91
N ARG A 112 -33.99 0.72 19.27
CA ARG A 112 -34.54 -0.12 20.32
C ARG A 112 -33.90 0.24 21.65
N THR A 113 -34.73 0.41 22.67
CA THR A 113 -34.30 0.55 24.06
C THR A 113 -35.32 -0.13 24.97
N VAL A 114 -35.15 0.03 26.27
CA VAL A 114 -36.06 -0.47 27.30
C VAL A 114 -36.69 0.74 28.00
N ASP A 115 -38.00 0.70 28.22
CA ASP A 115 -38.70 1.72 29.00
C ASP A 115 -38.47 1.56 30.51
N ASP A 116 -39.08 2.44 31.31
CA ASP A 116 -38.97 2.44 32.77
C ASP A 116 -39.57 1.18 33.44
N ARG A 117 -40.37 0.39 32.70
CA ARG A 117 -41.00 -0.86 33.16
C ARG A 117 -40.29 -2.11 32.67
N GLY A 118 -39.18 -1.97 31.95
CA GLY A 118 -38.45 -3.12 31.42
C GLY A 118 -38.99 -3.64 30.08
N ALA A 119 -39.94 -2.94 29.44
CA ALA A 119 -40.48 -3.35 28.14
C ALA A 119 -39.63 -2.81 26.99
N ASP A 120 -39.45 -3.65 25.96
CA ASP A 120 -38.82 -3.24 24.71
C ASP A 120 -39.64 -2.14 24.03
N THR A 121 -38.98 -1.05 23.65
CA THR A 121 -39.60 0.07 22.94
C THR A 121 -38.72 0.52 21.78
N TRP A 122 -39.37 1.10 20.76
CA TRP A 122 -38.72 1.57 19.53
C TRP A 122 -39.01 3.05 19.33
N ARG A 123 -37.97 3.82 19.00
CA ARG A 123 -38.08 5.26 18.75
C ARG A 123 -37.10 5.74 17.69
N PHE A 124 -37.62 6.55 16.78
CA PHE A 124 -36.83 7.38 15.86
C PHE A 124 -36.66 8.78 16.44
N PHE A 125 -35.52 9.39 16.17
CA PHE A 125 -35.12 10.69 16.71
C PHE A 125 -35.46 11.83 15.75
N GLY A 126 -35.88 12.96 16.29
CA GLY A 126 -36.05 14.21 15.54
C GLY A 126 -34.72 14.86 15.17
N VAL A 127 -34.78 15.81 14.24
CA VAL A 127 -33.61 16.59 13.78
C VAL A 127 -33.02 17.40 14.92
N GLU A 128 -33.86 18.00 15.74
CA GLU A 128 -33.47 18.79 16.91
C GLU A 128 -32.80 17.93 17.98
N GLU A 129 -33.30 16.71 18.20
CA GLU A 129 -32.71 15.74 19.14
C GLU A 129 -31.31 15.32 18.69
N LEU A 130 -31.11 15.02 17.40
CA LEU A 130 -29.80 14.64 16.87
C LEU A 130 -28.83 15.84 16.78
N HIS A 131 -29.32 17.04 16.48
CA HIS A 131 -28.50 18.24 16.51
C HIS A 131 -27.99 18.55 17.94
N ALA A 132 -28.87 18.43 18.94
CA ALA A 132 -28.47 18.60 20.34
C ALA A 132 -27.44 17.53 20.77
N LEU A 133 -27.64 16.29 20.35
CA LEU A 133 -26.68 15.20 20.59
C LEU A 133 -25.32 15.50 19.96
N VAL A 134 -25.26 15.81 18.66
CA VAL A 134 -24.00 16.07 17.97
C VAL A 134 -23.23 17.24 18.58
N ARG A 135 -23.91 18.32 19.00
CA ARG A 135 -23.26 19.42 19.75
C ARG A 135 -22.67 18.96 21.08
N ARG A 136 -23.35 18.06 21.78
CA ARG A 136 -22.87 17.46 23.04
C ARG A 136 -21.65 16.55 22.84
N LEU A 137 -21.52 15.92 21.66
CA LEU A 137 -20.41 15.01 21.34
C LEU A 137 -19.12 15.72 20.91
N LEU A 138 -19.15 17.01 20.57
CA LEU A 138 -17.98 17.77 20.08
C LEU A 138 -16.71 17.60 20.93
N PRO A 139 -16.75 17.62 22.29
CA PRO A 139 -15.55 17.41 23.09
C PRO A 139 -14.93 16.02 22.91
N LEU A 140 -15.75 14.98 22.74
CA LEU A 140 -15.27 13.61 22.49
C LEU A 140 -14.69 13.48 21.09
N VAL A 141 -15.32 14.10 20.08
CA VAL A 141 -14.77 14.18 18.72
C VAL A 141 -13.42 14.88 18.72
N GLN A 142 -13.31 16.01 19.43
CA GLN A 142 -12.04 16.72 19.57
C GLN A 142 -10.96 15.86 20.24
N ARG A 143 -11.33 15.06 21.26
CA ARG A 143 -10.42 14.12 21.91
C ARG A 143 -9.94 13.03 20.95
N VAL A 144 -10.85 12.44 20.15
CA VAL A 144 -10.47 11.45 19.13
C VAL A 144 -9.42 12.04 18.20
N ILE A 145 -9.71 13.18 17.58
CA ILE A 145 -8.84 13.78 16.55
C ILE A 145 -7.52 14.25 17.14
N GLY A 146 -7.57 14.87 18.32
CA GLY A 146 -6.39 15.37 19.02
C GLY A 146 -5.47 14.25 19.51
N SER A 147 -5.96 13.02 19.57
CA SER A 147 -5.19 11.86 20.04
C SER A 147 -4.71 10.96 18.90
N LEU A 148 -5.14 11.17 17.65
CA LEU A 148 -4.65 10.39 16.51
C LEU A 148 -3.16 10.66 16.29
N HIS A 149 -2.41 9.61 15.98
CA HIS A 149 -1.04 9.75 15.51
C HIS A 149 -1.02 10.35 14.11
N ARG A 150 0.04 11.10 13.78
CA ARG A 150 0.28 11.64 12.45
C ARG A 150 1.59 11.08 11.94
N VAL A 151 1.53 10.32 10.86
CA VAL A 151 2.65 9.49 10.41
C VAL A 151 3.08 9.83 8.99
N GLY A 152 4.38 9.73 8.76
CA GLY A 152 4.99 10.00 7.47
C GLY A 152 4.96 11.47 7.05
N PRO A 153 5.53 11.78 5.88
CA PRO A 153 5.60 13.15 5.36
C PRO A 153 4.23 13.75 5.04
N GLY A 154 3.22 12.91 4.74
CA GLY A 154 1.85 13.32 4.49
C GLY A 154 1.03 13.64 5.74
N GLY A 155 1.51 13.27 6.94
CA GLY A 155 0.75 13.43 8.18
C GLY A 155 -0.50 12.55 8.24
N ASP A 156 -0.42 11.35 7.65
CA ASP A 156 -1.53 10.41 7.58
C ASP A 156 -1.97 10.02 8.99
N PRO A 157 -3.28 10.05 9.28
CA PRO A 157 -3.75 9.69 10.60
C PRO A 157 -3.65 8.17 10.85
N GLU A 158 -3.28 7.81 12.07
CA GLU A 158 -3.29 6.44 12.59
C GLU A 158 -3.94 6.40 13.97
N TRP A 159 -4.63 5.30 14.29
CA TRP A 159 -5.22 5.11 15.61
C TRP A 159 -4.14 5.02 16.69
N SER A 160 -4.35 5.77 17.77
CA SER A 160 -3.70 5.57 19.07
C SER A 160 -4.65 4.85 20.03
N ALA A 161 -4.12 4.31 21.12
CA ALA A 161 -4.88 3.70 22.20
C ALA A 161 -5.84 4.71 22.85
N GLU A 162 -5.41 5.97 22.97
CA GLU A 162 -6.24 7.08 23.46
C GLU A 162 -7.35 7.43 22.47
N ALA A 163 -7.06 7.54 21.17
CA ALA A 163 -8.08 7.82 20.16
C ALA A 163 -9.12 6.70 20.08
N ALA A 164 -8.70 5.43 20.17
CA ALA A 164 -9.61 4.29 20.23
C ALA A 164 -10.49 4.30 21.50
N THR A 165 -9.95 4.77 22.62
CA THR A 165 -10.70 4.95 23.88
C THR A 165 -11.69 6.09 23.80
N ALA A 166 -11.27 7.24 23.28
CA ALA A 166 -12.14 8.36 22.98
C ALA A 166 -13.29 7.98 22.04
N TRP A 167 -13.03 7.12 21.05
CA TRP A 167 -14.07 6.61 20.15
C TRP A 167 -15.07 5.70 20.87
N THR A 168 -14.60 4.82 21.77
CA THR A 168 -15.50 3.99 22.61
C THR A 168 -16.38 4.86 23.51
N ASP A 169 -15.83 5.93 24.10
CA ASP A 169 -16.59 6.90 24.89
C ASP A 169 -17.64 7.64 24.02
N LEU A 170 -17.27 7.99 22.78
CA LEU A 170 -18.17 8.60 21.79
C LEU A 170 -19.36 7.68 21.45
N GLU A 171 -19.11 6.41 21.13
CA GLU A 171 -20.15 5.42 20.87
C GLU A 171 -21.06 5.20 22.09
N GLN A 172 -20.49 5.18 23.30
CA GLN A 172 -21.26 5.07 24.53
C GLN A 172 -22.15 6.29 24.77
N ALA A 173 -21.68 7.50 24.46
CA ALA A 173 -22.46 8.74 24.59
C ALA A 173 -23.65 8.82 23.62
N CYS A 174 -23.60 8.06 22.51
CA CYS A 174 -24.72 7.91 21.57
C CYS A 174 -25.80 6.92 22.05
N ARG A 175 -25.62 6.24 23.20
CA ARG A 175 -26.65 5.34 23.77
C ARG A 175 -27.69 6.14 24.54
N PHE A 176 -28.96 5.76 24.38
CA PHE A 176 -30.09 6.43 25.02
C PHE A 176 -30.96 5.48 25.85
N THR A 177 -31.63 6.06 26.84
CA THR A 177 -32.75 5.47 27.57
C THR A 177 -33.94 6.43 27.52
N LEU A 178 -35.12 5.95 27.93
CA LEU A 178 -36.30 6.81 28.14
C LEU A 178 -36.51 7.00 29.65
N ASP A 179 -36.85 8.22 30.06
CA ASP A 179 -37.28 8.49 31.42
C ASP A 179 -38.78 8.14 31.63
N ALA A 180 -39.28 8.33 32.84
CA ALA A 180 -40.68 8.04 33.20
C ALA A 180 -41.71 8.89 32.42
N THR A 181 -41.28 9.95 31.72
CA THR A 181 -42.13 10.78 30.85
C THR A 181 -42.04 10.37 29.38
N GLY A 182 -41.21 9.39 29.04
CA GLY A 182 -40.91 9.00 27.67
C GLY A 182 -39.93 9.94 26.96
N THR A 183 -39.23 10.81 27.71
CA THR A 183 -38.24 11.74 27.16
C THR A 183 -36.89 11.04 26.99
N VAL A 184 -36.22 11.31 25.87
CA VAL A 184 -34.92 10.73 25.54
C VAL A 184 -33.85 11.28 26.48
N THR A 185 -33.17 10.37 27.17
CA THR A 185 -31.99 10.69 27.96
C THR A 185 -30.77 10.02 27.34
N TRP A 186 -29.86 10.82 26.81
CA TRP A 186 -28.59 10.34 26.28
C TRP A 186 -27.58 10.09 27.40
N SER A 187 -26.81 9.02 27.27
CA SER A 187 -25.70 8.69 28.16
C SER A 187 -24.75 9.88 28.30
N GLU A 188 -24.20 10.05 29.50
CA GLU A 188 -23.27 11.14 29.75
C GLU A 188 -21.94 10.93 29.02
N PRO A 189 -21.42 11.95 28.29
CA PRO A 189 -20.06 11.94 27.77
C PRO A 189 -19.07 11.71 28.90
N ARG A 190 -18.23 10.69 28.77
CA ARG A 190 -17.20 10.33 29.74
C ARG A 190 -15.84 10.48 29.12
N MET A 191 -14.86 10.77 29.97
CA MET A 191 -13.44 10.80 29.60
C MET A 191 -12.75 9.62 30.29
N SER A 192 -12.99 8.40 29.78
CA SER A 192 -12.45 7.19 30.38
C SER A 192 -10.93 7.13 30.19
N PRO A 193 -10.14 6.69 31.18
CA PRO A 193 -8.71 6.48 30.99
C PRO A 193 -8.47 5.33 30.00
N VAL A 194 -7.32 5.34 29.33
CA VAL A 194 -6.91 4.23 28.45
C VAL A 194 -6.83 2.93 29.25
N PRO A 195 -7.58 1.88 28.88
CA PRO A 195 -7.48 0.58 29.54
C PRO A 195 -6.09 -0.03 29.38
N ALA A 196 -5.60 -0.72 30.41
CA ALA A 196 -4.26 -1.32 30.42
C ALA A 196 -4.01 -2.38 29.34
N TRP A 197 -5.07 -2.92 28.71
CA TRP A 197 -4.96 -3.89 27.62
C TRP A 197 -4.80 -3.23 26.24
N ARG A 198 -5.02 -1.90 26.11
CA ARG A 198 -4.70 -1.14 24.91
C ARG A 198 -3.29 -0.58 25.04
N ILE A 199 -2.38 -1.07 24.21
CA ILE A 199 -0.95 -0.80 24.31
C ILE A 199 -0.52 0.07 23.12
N GLU A 200 0.15 1.19 23.39
CA GLU A 200 0.89 1.90 22.36
C GLU A 200 2.09 1.05 21.93
N VAL A 201 2.26 0.84 20.63
CA VAL A 201 3.39 0.06 20.10
C VAL A 201 4.70 0.69 20.52
N GLN A 202 4.79 2.02 20.61
CA GLN A 202 5.98 2.71 21.09
C GLN A 202 6.38 2.26 22.50
N ASP A 203 5.42 2.13 23.43
CA ASP A 203 5.69 1.65 24.79
C ASP A 203 6.12 0.19 24.80
N PHE A 204 5.55 -0.62 23.90
CA PHE A 204 5.97 -2.01 23.71
C PHE A 204 7.42 -2.10 23.20
N LEU A 205 7.80 -1.30 22.20
CA LEU A 205 9.17 -1.25 21.69
C LEU A 205 10.16 -0.80 22.78
N ALA A 206 9.82 0.24 23.54
CA ALA A 206 10.68 0.77 24.59
C ALA A 206 10.95 -0.25 25.72
N ARG A 207 10.00 -1.18 25.97
CA ARG A 207 10.15 -2.25 26.96
C ARG A 207 10.90 -3.46 26.45
N ASN A 208 11.01 -3.63 25.13
CA ASN A 208 11.65 -4.78 24.49
C ASN A 208 12.64 -4.31 23.39
N PRO A 209 13.62 -3.45 23.72
CA PRO A 209 14.54 -2.87 22.73
C PRO A 209 15.37 -3.93 21.98
N GLU A 210 15.66 -5.06 22.63
CA GLU A 210 16.40 -6.19 22.05
C GLU A 210 15.67 -6.91 20.92
N LEU A 211 14.34 -6.74 20.82
CA LEU A 211 13.52 -7.31 19.77
C LEU A 211 13.36 -6.37 18.57
N CYS A 212 13.79 -5.11 18.68
CA CYS A 212 13.67 -4.13 17.61
C CYS A 212 14.70 -4.39 16.51
N ASP A 213 14.28 -4.41 15.25
CA ASP A 213 15.20 -4.59 14.12
C ASP A 213 15.94 -3.28 13.81
N PRO A 214 17.28 -3.24 13.91
CA PRO A 214 18.05 -2.04 13.58
C PRO A 214 17.87 -1.58 12.13
N ALA A 215 17.44 -2.46 11.21
CA ALA A 215 17.21 -2.11 9.81
C ALA A 215 16.14 -1.02 9.65
N TRP A 216 15.19 -0.89 10.59
CA TRP A 216 14.15 0.14 10.57
C TRP A 216 14.73 1.56 10.59
N ALA A 217 15.91 1.75 11.16
CA ALA A 217 16.59 3.05 11.19
C ALA A 217 16.93 3.61 9.79
N THR A 218 17.04 2.75 8.79
CA THR A 218 17.35 3.12 7.40
C THR A 218 16.36 2.54 6.39
N ALA A 219 15.23 2.01 6.87
CA ALA A 219 14.16 1.52 6.02
C ALA A 219 13.43 2.67 5.32
N THR A 220 12.98 2.42 4.09
CA THR A 220 12.09 3.29 3.33
C THR A 220 10.70 3.36 3.97
N ASP A 221 9.92 4.36 3.58
CA ASP A 221 8.53 4.51 4.06
C ASP A 221 7.69 3.27 3.71
N ALA A 222 7.86 2.73 2.50
CA ALA A 222 7.17 1.53 2.04
C ALA A 222 7.57 0.27 2.85
N GLU A 223 8.85 0.12 3.20
CA GLU A 223 9.31 -1.00 4.03
C GLU A 223 8.73 -0.91 5.45
N LEU A 224 8.73 0.28 6.06
CA LEU A 224 8.14 0.50 7.38
C LEU A 224 6.61 0.26 7.36
N ASP A 225 5.91 0.75 6.35
CA ASP A 225 4.48 0.53 6.19
C ASP A 225 4.17 -0.97 5.97
N GLY A 226 5.04 -1.69 5.25
CA GLY A 226 4.97 -3.14 5.13
C GLY A 226 5.15 -3.88 6.46
N CYS A 227 6.08 -3.44 7.31
CA CYS A 227 6.24 -3.97 8.67
C CYS A 227 5.00 -3.70 9.54
N ALA A 228 4.43 -2.50 9.45
CA ALA A 228 3.21 -2.15 10.18
C ALA A 228 1.99 -2.95 9.72
N ALA A 229 1.93 -3.31 8.44
CA ALA A 229 0.86 -4.11 7.84
C ALA A 229 1.07 -5.64 7.95
N TYR A 230 2.09 -6.10 8.69
CA TYR A 230 2.38 -7.53 8.84
C TYR A 230 1.15 -8.32 9.29
N GLN A 231 0.84 -9.41 8.57
CA GLN A 231 -0.22 -10.34 8.91
C GLN A 231 0.40 -11.68 9.28
N ALA A 232 0.12 -12.16 10.49
CA ALA A 232 0.55 -13.46 10.95
C ALA A 232 -0.49 -14.53 10.59
N ASP A 233 -0.05 -15.74 10.26
CA ASP A 233 -0.94 -16.90 10.04
C ASP A 233 -1.74 -17.24 11.31
N SER A 234 -1.16 -16.97 12.48
CA SER A 234 -1.82 -17.11 13.78
C SER A 234 -1.21 -16.15 14.80
N GLY A 235 -2.02 -15.69 15.76
CA GLY A 235 -1.59 -14.75 16.79
C GLY A 235 -1.71 -13.28 16.36
N TYR A 236 -0.81 -12.44 16.85
CA TYR A 236 -0.86 -11.00 16.64
C TYR A 236 -0.21 -10.60 15.32
N GLY A 237 -0.88 -9.70 14.57
CA GLY A 237 -0.31 -9.00 13.43
C GLY A 237 0.41 -7.70 13.82
N GLY A 238 0.80 -6.95 12.81
CA GLY A 238 1.53 -5.69 12.92
C GLY A 238 2.92 -5.83 13.54
N VAL A 239 3.48 -4.71 13.96
CA VAL A 239 4.88 -4.62 14.45
C VAL A 239 5.19 -5.57 15.63
N PRO A 240 4.40 -5.63 16.72
CA PRO A 240 4.67 -6.58 17.80
C PRO A 240 4.63 -8.04 17.33
N GLY A 241 3.68 -8.37 16.46
CA GLY A 241 3.57 -9.69 15.84
C GLY A 241 4.83 -10.07 15.06
N LEU A 242 5.29 -9.16 14.20
CA LEU A 242 6.49 -9.34 13.38
C LEU A 242 7.74 -9.57 14.25
N MET A 243 7.95 -8.73 15.25
CA MET A 243 9.09 -8.85 16.18
C MET A 243 9.08 -10.19 16.91
N CYS A 244 7.92 -10.55 17.46
CA CYS A 244 7.78 -11.77 18.23
C CYS A 244 7.94 -13.03 17.36
N ALA A 245 7.41 -13.02 16.14
CA ALA A 245 7.59 -14.09 15.17
C ALA A 245 9.07 -14.29 14.82
N THR A 246 9.79 -13.21 14.51
CA THR A 246 11.23 -13.26 14.18
C THR A 246 12.06 -13.77 15.36
N ALA A 247 11.71 -13.40 16.59
CA ALA A 247 12.41 -13.84 17.80
C ALA A 247 11.93 -15.20 18.35
N GLY A 248 10.90 -15.82 17.76
CA GLY A 248 10.32 -17.08 18.23
C GLY A 248 9.63 -16.98 19.60
N VAL A 249 9.16 -15.79 19.98
CA VAL A 249 8.44 -15.54 21.24
C VAL A 249 6.95 -15.32 20.98
N ARG A 250 6.12 -15.41 22.03
CA ARG A 250 4.67 -15.22 21.94
C ARG A 250 4.22 -14.07 22.82
N ILE A 251 3.23 -13.34 22.33
CA ILE A 251 2.52 -12.33 23.11
C ILE A 251 1.36 -13.03 23.82
N GLU A 252 1.14 -12.71 25.09
CA GLU A 252 -0.03 -13.16 25.86
C GLU A 252 -1.33 -12.65 25.20
N GLU A 253 -2.42 -13.42 25.29
CA GLU A 253 -3.71 -13.02 24.72
C GLU A 253 -4.37 -11.89 25.53
N GLY A 254 -5.21 -11.11 24.86
CA GLY A 254 -6.06 -10.09 25.49
C GLY A 254 -5.58 -8.65 25.35
N TYR A 255 -4.43 -8.42 24.71
CA TYR A 255 -3.95 -7.08 24.37
C TYR A 255 -4.41 -6.63 22.99
N THR A 256 -4.45 -5.32 22.76
CA THR A 256 -4.62 -4.69 21.46
C THR A 256 -3.57 -3.60 21.29
N PHE A 257 -2.92 -3.56 20.13
CA PHE A 257 -1.80 -2.67 19.86
C PHE A 257 -2.21 -1.53 18.91
N TYR A 258 -1.67 -0.34 19.15
CA TYR A 258 -2.00 0.89 18.40
C TYR A 258 -0.73 1.68 18.05
N GLY A 259 -0.78 2.49 16.99
CA GLY A 259 0.34 3.33 16.56
C GLY A 259 1.51 2.54 15.96
N HIS A 260 1.22 1.55 15.10
CA HIS A 260 2.24 0.70 14.48
C HIS A 260 3.19 1.49 13.59
N ARG A 261 2.65 2.28 12.65
CA ARG A 261 3.47 3.13 11.78
C ARG A 261 4.11 4.23 12.61
N ALA A 262 3.36 4.87 13.50
CA ALA A 262 3.86 5.92 14.38
C ALA A 262 5.11 5.50 15.15
N ALA A 263 5.11 4.29 15.73
CA ALA A 263 6.25 3.75 16.46
C ALA A 263 7.47 3.50 15.56
N LEU A 264 7.28 2.95 14.35
CA LEU A 264 8.37 2.73 13.40
C LEU A 264 8.99 4.02 12.89
N TYR A 265 8.17 5.01 12.55
CA TYR A 265 8.66 6.32 12.09
C TYR A 265 9.35 7.06 13.24
N ALA A 266 8.83 6.98 14.47
CA ALA A 266 9.50 7.52 15.65
C ALA A 266 10.84 6.84 15.92
N TYR A 267 10.93 5.51 15.77
CA TYR A 267 12.18 4.76 15.88
C TYR A 267 13.21 5.25 14.85
N ARG A 268 12.80 5.38 13.58
CA ARG A 268 13.68 5.89 12.52
C ARG A 268 14.11 7.34 12.78
N ALA A 269 13.18 8.20 13.19
CA ALA A 269 13.47 9.59 13.52
C ALA A 269 14.49 9.70 14.67
N ALA A 270 14.31 8.91 15.73
CA ALA A 270 15.27 8.84 16.84
C ALA A 270 16.66 8.38 16.39
N ALA A 271 16.75 7.42 15.46
CA ALA A 271 18.02 6.96 14.90
C ALA A 271 18.68 7.99 13.95
N CYS A 272 17.87 8.79 13.24
CA CYS A 272 18.36 9.85 12.36
C CYS A 272 18.91 11.05 13.14
N GLY A 273 18.34 11.34 14.32
CA GLY A 273 18.64 12.54 15.09
C GLY A 273 18.10 13.78 14.38
N ASP A 274 18.93 14.82 14.25
CA ASP A 274 18.55 16.06 13.55
C ASP A 274 18.58 15.95 12.02
N ARG A 275 18.97 14.78 11.49
CA ARG A 275 19.10 14.56 10.04
C ARG A 275 17.77 14.14 9.43
N THR A 276 17.55 14.55 8.19
CA THR A 276 16.31 14.21 7.47
C THR A 276 16.45 12.86 6.76
N PRO A 277 15.56 11.88 6.98
CA PRO A 277 15.55 10.65 6.20
C PRO A 277 15.09 10.94 4.76
N VAL A 278 15.87 10.51 3.77
CA VAL A 278 15.55 10.68 2.34
C VAL A 278 15.84 9.38 1.60
N GLU A 279 14.93 8.97 0.70
CA GLU A 279 15.15 7.78 -0.11
C GLU A 279 16.40 7.93 -1.00
N ALA A 280 17.27 6.91 -0.95
CA ALA A 280 18.56 6.93 -1.63
C ALA A 280 18.46 7.28 -3.12
N GLY A 281 17.52 6.66 -3.83
CA GLY A 281 17.34 6.91 -5.26
C GLY A 281 16.91 8.34 -5.58
N ILE A 282 16.08 8.96 -4.71
CA ILE A 282 15.67 10.35 -4.88
C ILE A 282 16.87 11.27 -4.66
N TRP A 283 17.59 11.10 -3.55
CA TRP A 283 18.73 11.96 -3.22
C TRP A 283 19.83 11.89 -4.29
N LEU A 284 20.22 10.68 -4.72
CA LEU A 284 21.26 10.47 -5.74
C LEU A 284 20.91 11.09 -7.10
N ARG A 285 19.63 11.11 -7.48
CA ARG A 285 19.19 11.67 -8.78
C ARG A 285 18.93 13.17 -8.77
N THR A 286 18.45 13.71 -7.65
CA THR A 286 17.85 15.06 -7.63
C THR A 286 18.74 16.12 -7.00
N THR A 287 19.71 15.74 -6.16
CA THR A 287 20.61 16.70 -5.49
C THR A 287 21.94 16.82 -6.22
N ASP A 288 22.59 17.99 -6.12
CA ASP A 288 23.92 18.20 -6.74
C ASP A 288 24.99 17.34 -6.08
N ALA A 289 24.95 17.21 -4.74
CA ALA A 289 25.86 16.35 -3.98
C ALA A 289 25.64 14.86 -4.33
N GLY A 290 24.39 14.42 -4.42
CA GLY A 290 24.04 13.05 -4.81
C GLY A 290 24.50 12.71 -6.22
N ARG A 291 24.23 13.59 -7.20
CA ARG A 291 24.70 13.40 -8.59
C ARG A 291 26.22 13.40 -8.67
N SER A 292 26.89 14.32 -8.00
CA SER A 292 28.37 14.40 -8.00
C SER A 292 29.00 13.16 -7.35
N SER A 293 28.42 12.69 -6.25
CA SER A 293 28.85 11.45 -5.58
C SER A 293 28.68 10.24 -6.50
N TRP A 294 27.53 10.14 -7.17
CA TRP A 294 27.25 9.06 -8.13
C TRP A 294 28.22 9.07 -9.32
N GLU A 295 28.46 10.23 -9.94
CA GLU A 295 29.41 10.33 -11.05
C GLU A 295 30.86 10.06 -10.60
N GLY A 296 31.26 10.50 -9.41
CA GLY A 296 32.55 10.17 -8.84
C GLY A 296 32.71 8.67 -8.56
N ALA A 297 31.63 8.01 -8.13
CA ALA A 297 31.60 6.58 -7.87
C ALA A 297 31.75 5.72 -9.14
N LYS A 298 31.27 6.18 -10.31
CA LYS A 298 31.44 5.45 -11.58
C LYS A 298 32.90 5.22 -11.96
N VAL A 299 33.83 6.04 -11.46
CA VAL A 299 35.28 5.85 -11.64
C VAL A 299 35.78 4.65 -10.81
N VAL A 300 35.13 4.34 -9.70
CA VAL A 300 35.39 3.19 -8.82
C VAL A 300 34.42 2.06 -9.17
N GLY A 301 34.62 1.44 -10.33
CA GLY A 301 33.81 0.31 -10.82
C GLY A 301 33.04 0.67 -12.08
N ALA A 302 33.71 0.64 -13.22
CA ALA A 302 33.23 1.06 -14.54
C ALA A 302 31.94 0.37 -15.06
N SER A 303 31.35 -0.54 -14.27
CA SER A 303 30.05 -1.17 -14.45
C SER A 303 29.60 -1.72 -13.09
N LEU A 304 28.40 -1.36 -12.61
CA LEU A 304 27.82 -1.98 -11.41
C LEU A 304 27.47 -3.44 -11.68
N ALA A 305 27.17 -3.82 -12.93
CA ALA A 305 26.88 -5.20 -13.31
C ALA A 305 27.97 -6.19 -12.86
N ASP A 306 29.23 -5.77 -12.95
CA ASP A 306 30.41 -6.57 -12.60
C ASP A 306 30.85 -6.38 -11.14
N ALA A 307 30.24 -5.43 -10.43
CA ALA A 307 30.64 -5.07 -9.08
C ALA A 307 30.26 -6.16 -8.06
N PRO A 308 31.24 -6.70 -7.29
CA PRO A 308 30.95 -7.59 -6.18
C PRO A 308 30.28 -6.84 -5.01
N ASP A 309 29.66 -7.57 -4.09
CA ASP A 309 28.94 -6.98 -2.95
C ASP A 309 29.84 -6.10 -2.05
N CYS A 310 31.14 -6.39 -1.97
CA CYS A 310 32.07 -5.53 -1.24
C CYS A 310 32.23 -4.14 -1.86
N VAL A 311 32.14 -4.01 -3.18
CA VAL A 311 32.13 -2.71 -3.88
C VAL A 311 30.82 -1.99 -3.61
N LEU A 312 29.68 -2.69 -3.65
CA LEU A 312 28.39 -2.07 -3.29
C LEU A 312 28.38 -1.55 -1.85
N ASN A 313 28.97 -2.29 -0.91
CA ASN A 313 29.09 -1.84 0.48
C ASN A 313 30.00 -0.61 0.60
N HIS A 314 31.08 -0.54 -0.16
CA HIS A 314 31.97 0.63 -0.19
C HIS A 314 31.28 1.87 -0.79
N LEU A 315 30.53 1.68 -1.88
CA LEU A 315 29.69 2.73 -2.47
C LEU A 315 28.62 3.20 -1.49
N ALA A 316 27.96 2.28 -0.79
CA ALA A 316 26.98 2.61 0.22
C ALA A 316 27.58 3.48 1.34
N GLU A 317 28.78 3.15 1.81
CA GLU A 317 29.47 3.98 2.81
C GLU A 317 29.80 5.38 2.28
N THR A 318 30.30 5.46 1.04
CA THR A 318 30.62 6.74 0.38
C THR A 318 29.38 7.63 0.27
N PHE A 319 28.26 7.06 -0.20
CA PHE A 319 27.00 7.80 -0.33
C PHE A 319 26.41 8.18 1.03
N ARG A 320 26.52 7.33 2.05
CA ARG A 320 26.11 7.68 3.42
C ARG A 320 26.91 8.85 3.98
N SER A 321 28.22 8.85 3.79
CA SER A 321 29.07 9.95 4.25
C SER A 321 28.71 11.27 3.55
N ALA A 322 28.58 11.24 2.22
CA ALA A 322 28.22 12.43 1.46
C ALA A 322 26.83 12.98 1.82
N ALA A 323 25.84 12.10 2.01
CA ALA A 323 24.52 12.52 2.46
C ALA A 323 24.53 13.06 3.90
N ALA A 324 25.38 12.51 4.78
CA ALA A 324 25.50 13.01 6.15
C ALA A 324 26.04 14.43 6.20
N ASP A 325 26.95 14.81 5.28
CA ASP A 325 27.46 16.18 5.15
C ASP A 325 26.34 17.18 4.75
N ASP A 326 25.30 16.70 4.05
CA ASP A 326 24.09 17.45 3.71
C ASP A 326 23.00 17.39 4.81
N GLY A 327 23.27 16.78 5.97
CA GLY A 327 22.29 16.59 7.02
C GLY A 327 21.20 15.56 6.69
N VAL A 328 21.50 14.60 5.82
CA VAL A 328 20.56 13.57 5.33
C VAL A 328 20.97 12.17 5.82
N VAL A 329 19.98 11.32 6.08
CA VAL A 329 20.15 9.88 6.25
C VAL A 329 19.48 9.17 5.08
N LEU A 330 20.27 8.41 4.31
CA LEU A 330 19.74 7.68 3.16
C LEU A 330 18.96 6.44 3.59
N THR A 331 17.69 6.37 3.18
CA THR A 331 16.84 5.18 3.37
C THR A 331 16.88 4.27 2.13
N GLY A 332 16.78 2.96 2.32
CA GLY A 332 16.73 1.97 1.23
C GLY A 332 18.00 1.83 0.38
N LEU A 333 19.13 2.41 0.80
CA LEU A 333 20.35 2.48 -0.01
C LEU A 333 20.89 1.12 -0.49
N PRO A 334 21.01 0.07 0.35
CA PRO A 334 21.50 -1.23 -0.11
C PRO A 334 20.59 -1.88 -1.16
N ALA A 335 19.26 -1.74 -1.00
CA ALA A 335 18.30 -2.25 -1.97
C ALA A 335 18.40 -1.49 -3.29
N HIS A 336 18.51 -0.16 -3.24
CA HIS A 336 18.69 0.68 -4.41
C HIS A 336 19.95 0.31 -5.22
N LEU A 337 21.10 0.11 -4.57
CA LEU A 337 22.34 -0.27 -5.27
C LEU A 337 22.24 -1.66 -5.92
N ARG A 338 21.59 -2.62 -5.25
CA ARG A 338 21.35 -3.95 -5.84
C ARG A 338 20.40 -3.88 -7.02
N GLN A 339 19.38 -3.03 -6.96
CA GLN A 339 18.47 -2.78 -8.07
C GLN A 339 19.21 -2.18 -9.27
N GLN A 340 20.03 -1.15 -9.07
CA GLN A 340 20.83 -0.56 -10.15
C GLN A 340 21.76 -1.60 -10.81
N ARG A 341 22.42 -2.45 -10.00
CA ARG A 341 23.20 -3.57 -10.55
C ARG A 341 22.36 -4.56 -11.36
N ALA A 342 21.15 -4.89 -10.89
CA ALA A 342 20.26 -5.80 -11.60
C ALA A 342 19.76 -5.20 -12.93
N GLU A 343 19.45 -3.90 -12.95
CA GLU A 343 19.06 -3.17 -14.16
C GLU A 343 20.19 -3.15 -15.19
N GLU A 344 21.44 -2.90 -14.79
CA GLU A 344 22.58 -2.98 -15.71
C GLU A 344 22.80 -4.40 -16.24
N ARG A 345 22.66 -5.44 -15.40
CA ARG A 345 22.75 -6.83 -15.85
C ARG A 345 21.67 -7.19 -16.85
N ALA A 346 20.43 -6.77 -16.61
CA ALA A 346 19.33 -6.98 -17.55
C ALA A 346 19.60 -6.32 -18.91
N ALA A 347 20.14 -5.09 -18.92
CA ALA A 347 20.51 -4.40 -20.15
C ALA A 347 21.63 -5.13 -20.93
N ILE A 348 22.58 -5.77 -20.22
CA ILE A 348 23.61 -6.61 -20.82
C ILE A 348 22.99 -7.88 -21.42
N ASP A 349 22.07 -8.54 -20.71
CA ASP A 349 21.36 -9.72 -21.20
C ASP A 349 20.55 -9.41 -22.47
N ASP A 350 19.87 -8.27 -22.50
CA ASP A 350 19.14 -7.79 -23.69
C ASP A 350 20.08 -7.54 -24.88
N THR A 351 21.25 -6.96 -24.62
CA THR A 351 22.28 -6.72 -25.64
C THR A 351 22.83 -8.03 -26.20
N LEU A 352 23.05 -9.02 -25.33
CA LEU A 352 23.50 -10.35 -25.73
C LEU A 352 22.44 -11.07 -26.57
N ALA A 353 21.16 -10.99 -26.17
CA ALA A 353 20.06 -11.56 -26.92
C ALA A 353 19.94 -10.94 -28.32
N ALA A 354 19.99 -9.61 -28.42
CA ALA A 354 19.97 -8.90 -29.70
C ALA A 354 21.16 -9.29 -30.60
N THR A 355 22.35 -9.42 -30.03
CA THR A 355 23.55 -9.86 -30.75
C THR A 355 23.40 -11.31 -31.25
N GLY A 356 22.77 -12.18 -30.46
CA GLY A 356 22.49 -13.56 -30.83
C GLY A 356 21.51 -13.67 -32.00
N GLU A 357 20.45 -12.87 -32.02
CA GLU A 357 19.51 -12.82 -33.14
C GLU A 357 20.16 -12.28 -34.42
N GLU A 358 20.99 -11.24 -34.29
CA GLU A 358 21.74 -10.71 -35.43
C GLU A 358 22.73 -11.74 -35.99
N LEU A 359 23.41 -12.50 -35.13
CA LEU A 359 24.31 -13.58 -35.56
C LEU A 359 23.55 -14.66 -36.35
N LYS A 360 22.37 -15.09 -35.87
CA LYS A 360 21.53 -16.06 -36.59
C LYS A 360 21.14 -15.55 -37.98
N ARG A 361 20.71 -14.29 -38.08
CA ARG A 361 20.37 -13.63 -39.35
C ARG A 361 21.55 -13.63 -40.32
N LEU A 362 22.75 -13.31 -39.84
CA LEU A 362 23.97 -13.31 -40.64
C LEU A 362 24.37 -14.73 -41.08
N GLU A 363 24.19 -15.74 -40.23
CA GLU A 363 24.46 -17.14 -40.58
C GLU A 363 23.50 -17.66 -41.65
N GLU A 364 22.22 -17.28 -41.61
CA GLU A 364 21.24 -17.60 -42.65
C GLU A 364 21.60 -16.95 -43.97
N LEU A 365 21.91 -15.65 -43.96
CA LEU A 365 22.38 -14.93 -45.14
C LEU A 365 23.65 -15.57 -45.73
N LEU A 366 24.59 -16.00 -44.87
CA LEU A 366 25.79 -16.70 -45.31
C LEU A 366 25.47 -18.05 -45.98
N LYS A 367 24.47 -18.80 -45.48
CA LYS A 367 24.02 -20.05 -46.12
C LYS A 367 23.45 -19.77 -47.51
N GLU A 368 22.63 -18.74 -47.67
CA GLU A 368 22.07 -18.34 -48.97
C GLU A 368 23.17 -17.92 -49.95
N VAL A 369 24.10 -17.07 -49.52
CA VAL A 369 25.23 -16.64 -50.35
C VAL A 369 26.11 -17.83 -50.75
N ARG A 370 26.35 -18.79 -49.85
CA ARG A 370 27.08 -20.03 -50.16
C ARG A 370 26.35 -20.87 -51.21
N LEU A 371 25.02 -20.96 -51.16
CA LEU A 371 24.22 -21.68 -52.16
C LEU A 371 24.32 -21.02 -53.55
N VAL A 372 24.22 -19.70 -53.61
CA VAL A 372 24.38 -18.94 -54.86
C VAL A 372 25.79 -19.13 -55.43
N ARG A 373 26.82 -18.96 -54.59
CA ARG A 373 28.22 -19.19 -54.97
C ARG A 373 28.41 -20.60 -55.51
N ASN A 374 27.94 -21.64 -54.81
CA ASN A 374 28.10 -23.02 -55.26
C ASN A 374 27.37 -23.28 -56.58
N THR A 375 26.20 -22.66 -56.81
CA THR A 375 25.48 -22.73 -58.10
C THR A 375 26.29 -22.11 -59.24
N VAL A 376 26.87 -20.92 -59.01
CA VAL A 376 27.74 -20.25 -59.98
C VAL A 376 29.02 -21.05 -60.20
N LEU A 377 29.61 -21.60 -59.14
CA LEU A 377 30.80 -22.46 -59.19
C LEU A 377 30.55 -23.67 -60.09
N THR A 378 29.43 -24.38 -59.94
CA THR A 378 29.06 -25.50 -60.83
C THR A 378 28.99 -25.08 -62.29
N ARG A 379 28.42 -23.90 -62.59
CA ARG A 379 28.38 -23.37 -63.96
C ARG A 379 29.78 -23.08 -64.49
N VAL A 380 30.61 -22.40 -63.71
CA VAL A 380 32.00 -22.08 -64.05
C VAL A 380 32.82 -23.36 -64.30
N LEU A 381 32.68 -24.36 -63.43
CA LEU A 381 33.37 -25.65 -63.57
C LEU A 381 32.90 -26.47 -64.79
N SER A 382 31.74 -26.15 -65.35
CA SER A 382 31.24 -26.78 -66.57
C SER A 382 31.82 -26.19 -67.85
N TRP A 383 32.46 -25.02 -67.78
CA TRP A 383 33.07 -24.37 -68.95
C TRP A 383 34.35 -25.12 -69.36
N THR A 384 34.52 -25.34 -70.65
CA THR A 384 35.72 -25.99 -71.22
C THR A 384 36.80 -24.95 -71.54
N ASP A 385 37.01 -23.99 -70.64
CA ASP A 385 37.92 -22.85 -70.85
C ASP A 385 39.31 -23.03 -70.23
N GLY A 386 39.54 -24.16 -69.52
CA GLY A 386 40.86 -24.58 -69.05
C GLY A 386 41.40 -23.81 -67.84
N ARG A 387 40.58 -23.03 -67.13
CA ARG A 387 41.01 -22.33 -65.90
C ARG A 387 41.37 -23.32 -64.78
N ASP A 388 42.46 -23.02 -64.08
CA ASP A 388 42.92 -23.79 -62.93
C ASP A 388 42.10 -23.53 -61.64
N ASP A 389 42.29 -24.42 -60.67
CA ASP A 389 41.55 -24.45 -59.41
C ASP A 389 41.88 -23.27 -58.52
N GLU A 390 43.09 -22.74 -58.63
CA GLU A 390 43.59 -21.63 -57.80
C GLU A 390 42.90 -20.32 -58.20
N VAL A 391 42.75 -20.08 -59.51
CA VAL A 391 42.03 -18.93 -60.04
C VAL A 391 40.55 -19.01 -59.68
N ILE A 392 39.92 -20.18 -59.83
CA ILE A 392 38.50 -20.36 -59.48
C ILE A 392 38.28 -20.23 -57.96
N ALA A 393 39.19 -20.77 -57.14
CA ALA A 393 39.15 -20.67 -55.69
C ALA A 393 39.29 -19.22 -55.20
N GLY A 394 40.18 -18.44 -55.81
CA GLY A 394 40.34 -17.01 -55.53
C GLY A 394 39.06 -16.22 -55.78
N LEU A 395 38.38 -16.48 -56.90
CA LEU A 395 37.11 -15.82 -57.24
C LEU A 395 35.95 -16.25 -56.34
N ALA A 396 35.92 -17.52 -55.93
CA ALA A 396 34.88 -18.08 -55.07
C ALA A 396 35.14 -17.81 -53.57
N ALA A 397 36.28 -17.21 -53.21
CA ALA A 397 36.76 -17.10 -51.83
C ALA A 397 36.72 -18.47 -51.11
N MET A 398 37.27 -19.50 -51.77
CA MET A 398 37.38 -20.87 -51.27
C MET A 398 38.83 -21.34 -51.31
N SER A 399 39.13 -22.49 -50.72
CA SER A 399 40.42 -23.14 -50.92
C SER A 399 40.46 -23.86 -52.28
N PRO A 400 41.62 -23.96 -52.95
CA PRO A 400 41.78 -24.74 -54.18
C PRO A 400 41.35 -26.21 -54.03
N GLY A 401 41.67 -26.84 -52.89
CA GLY A 401 41.25 -28.21 -52.59
C GLY A 401 39.72 -28.39 -52.55
N ALA A 402 38.99 -27.41 -52.01
CA ALA A 402 37.52 -27.46 -52.02
C ALA A 402 36.96 -27.35 -53.45
N VAL A 403 37.60 -26.58 -54.33
CA VAL A 403 37.22 -26.52 -55.76
C VAL A 403 37.51 -27.84 -56.46
N ALA A 404 38.65 -28.48 -56.18
CA ALA A 404 39.01 -29.79 -56.70
C ALA A 404 37.95 -30.85 -56.32
N GLU A 405 37.55 -30.91 -55.05
CA GLU A 405 36.48 -31.80 -54.57
C GLU A 405 35.14 -31.56 -55.28
N TRP A 406 34.76 -30.30 -55.51
CA TRP A 406 33.55 -29.97 -56.28
C TRP A 406 33.63 -30.46 -57.73
N ARG A 407 34.80 -30.33 -58.37
CA ARG A 407 35.00 -30.82 -59.73
C ARG A 407 34.92 -32.35 -59.78
N GLU A 408 35.55 -33.04 -58.84
CA GLU A 408 35.46 -34.50 -58.74
C GLU A 408 34.01 -34.96 -58.60
N ARG A 409 33.23 -34.34 -57.71
CA ARG A 409 31.79 -34.65 -57.53
C ARG A 409 30.98 -34.44 -58.81
N LEU A 410 31.17 -33.32 -59.50
CA LEU A 410 30.46 -33.05 -60.76
C LEU A 410 30.86 -34.00 -61.90
N THR A 411 32.10 -34.48 -61.89
CA THR A 411 32.60 -35.46 -62.87
C THR A 411 32.05 -36.85 -62.58
N ALA A 412 31.98 -37.24 -61.30
CA ALA A 412 31.37 -38.47 -60.83
C ALA A 412 29.85 -38.51 -61.13
N ASP A 413 29.12 -37.42 -60.88
CA ASP A 413 27.68 -37.32 -61.18
C ASP A 413 27.40 -37.41 -62.69
N ARG A 414 28.29 -36.86 -63.55
CA ARG A 414 28.19 -36.99 -65.01
C ARG A 414 28.43 -38.43 -65.49
N SER A 415 29.41 -39.14 -64.92
CA SER A 415 29.64 -40.55 -65.28
C SER A 415 28.45 -41.46 -64.94
N VAL A 416 27.68 -41.15 -63.89
CA VAL A 416 26.49 -41.93 -63.49
C VAL A 416 25.28 -41.64 -64.39
N HIS A 417 25.14 -40.43 -64.94
CA HIS A 417 24.03 -40.07 -65.85
C HIS A 417 24.27 -40.40 -67.33
N THR A 418 25.45 -40.91 -67.69
CA THR A 418 25.76 -41.31 -69.09
C THR A 418 25.46 -42.80 -69.35
N GLU A 419 25.08 -43.56 -68.32
CA GLU A 419 24.76 -45.01 -68.40
C GLU A 419 23.26 -45.35 -68.30
N ALA A 420 22.36 -44.38 -68.51
CA ALA A 420 20.91 -44.59 -68.70
C ALA A 420 20.49 -44.09 -70.08
#